data_AF-A0A1F4Z5W8-F1
#
_entry.id   AF-A0A1F4Z5W8-F1
#
_cell.length_a   1.000
_cell.length_b   1.000
_cell.length_c   1.000
_cell.angle_alpha   90.00
_cell.angle_beta   90.00
_cell.angle_gamma   90.00
#
_symmetry.space_group_name_H-M   'P 1'
#
loop_
_entity.id
_entity.type
_entity.pdbx_description
1 polymer ?
#
loop_
_entity_poly.entity_id
_entity_poly.type
_entity_poly.pdbx_seq_one_letter_code
_entity_poly.pdbx_strand_id
1 'polypeptide(L)'
;MEDEATTPAPTPLRTSDKKVVNKAIYSLVVILLLAGIGGGVYWFTRPSPESTQVLGTESVITPTPEPSPTPEPSVTPTPTIKPTPKATSTPKPTSAPSATPTPTVTSQTVSVTSTASLDGFESSNGGGNITLEIRAGRNVNLTTRGFISFSLPAEVTGKTIENASLRLYQKQVIGNPYGIGGTLLVDHMDYGSTLENSDYNLAAYDSNSSSFGASNPALEWKDANVTAALKADLTSGHSRSQYRLRFTTETQGGDVTGDFAYFYSSNSGSNTYPPQLVIKYH
;
A
#
# COMPACT_ATOMS: atom_id res chain seq x y z
N MET A 1 -1.53 59.02 65.24
CA MET A 1 -0.19 58.87 64.65
C MET A 1 -0.09 57.44 64.21
N GLU A 2 -0.49 57.16 62.98
CA GLU A 2 -0.25 55.88 62.32
C GLU A 2 0.20 56.24 60.91
N ASP A 3 1.50 56.05 60.66
CA ASP A 3 2.16 56.34 59.39
C ASP A 3 1.87 55.21 58.39
N GLU A 4 1.23 55.53 57.26
CA GLU A 4 1.10 54.61 56.13
C GLU A 4 2.40 54.60 55.31
N ALA A 5 3.01 53.42 55.18
CA ALA A 5 4.17 53.18 54.34
C ALA A 5 3.76 52.99 52.86
N THR A 6 4.04 53.98 52.00
CA THR A 6 3.90 53.85 50.55
C THR A 6 5.05 53.04 49.94
N THR A 7 4.72 51.96 49.23
CA THR A 7 5.64 51.13 48.45
C THR A 7 5.96 51.79 47.09
N PRO A 8 7.22 51.83 46.60
CA PRO A 8 7.54 52.45 45.32
C PRO A 8 7.18 51.53 44.13
N ALA A 9 6.71 52.15 43.04
CA ALA A 9 6.35 51.50 41.79
C ALA A 9 7.57 50.89 41.06
N PRO A 10 7.41 49.77 40.33
CA PRO A 10 8.50 49.11 39.63
C PRO A 10 8.93 49.88 38.36
N THR A 11 10.24 50.02 38.18
CA THR A 11 10.90 50.67 37.04
C THR A 11 10.64 49.92 35.72
N PRO A 12 10.28 50.59 34.61
CA PRO A 12 10.05 49.91 33.33
C PRO A 12 11.36 49.45 32.67
N LEU A 13 11.34 48.24 32.10
CA LEU A 13 12.47 47.64 31.40
C LEU A 13 12.74 48.33 30.05
N ARG A 14 14.01 48.67 29.83
CA ARG A 14 14.57 49.43 28.70
C ARG A 14 14.30 48.74 27.35
N THR A 15 13.59 49.43 26.46
CA THR A 15 13.26 48.95 25.10
C THR A 15 14.38 49.29 24.11
N SER A 16 15.55 48.69 24.27
CA SER A 16 16.63 48.79 23.28
C SER A 16 17.39 47.48 23.30
N ASP A 17 17.08 46.55 22.37
CA ASP A 17 17.97 45.43 21.95
C ASP A 17 17.35 44.51 20.88
N LYS A 18 16.03 44.57 20.63
CA LYS A 18 15.36 43.67 19.67
C LYS A 18 15.79 43.83 18.20
N LYS A 19 16.26 45.01 17.79
CA LYS A 19 16.64 45.26 16.38
C LYS A 19 18.04 44.72 16.02
N VAL A 20 18.95 44.62 16.98
CA VAL A 20 20.33 44.15 16.74
C VAL A 20 20.36 42.62 16.68
N VAL A 21 19.57 41.95 17.52
CA VAL A 21 19.47 40.48 17.56
C VAL A 21 18.92 39.91 16.24
N ASN A 22 17.89 40.54 15.64
CA ASN A 22 17.34 40.07 14.37
C ASN A 22 18.35 40.16 13.22
N LYS A 23 19.20 41.20 13.19
CA LYS A 23 20.18 41.39 12.11
C LYS A 23 21.32 40.36 12.18
N ALA A 24 21.70 39.91 13.38
CA ALA A 24 22.72 38.87 13.57
C ALA A 24 22.22 37.47 13.14
N ILE A 25 20.95 37.16 13.37
CA ILE A 25 20.35 35.85 13.00
C ILE A 25 20.27 35.69 11.48
N TYR A 26 19.86 36.72 10.74
CA TYR A 26 19.81 36.65 9.28
C TYR A 26 21.18 36.44 8.64
N SER A 27 22.23 37.08 9.18
CA SER A 27 23.60 36.88 8.69
C SER A 27 24.11 35.45 8.91
N LEU A 28 23.74 34.81 10.02
CA LEU A 28 24.14 33.43 10.32
C LEU A 28 23.45 32.42 9.39
N VAL A 29 22.16 32.64 9.09
CA VAL A 29 21.37 31.78 8.19
C VAL A 29 21.88 31.87 6.75
N VAL A 30 22.27 33.06 6.27
CA VAL A 30 22.82 33.24 4.92
C VAL A 30 24.19 32.57 4.77
N ILE A 31 25.05 32.62 5.81
CA ILE A 31 26.37 31.95 5.77
C ILE A 31 26.21 30.42 5.75
N LEU A 32 25.26 29.86 6.49
CA LEU A 32 24.98 28.42 6.49
C LEU A 32 24.39 27.93 5.16
N LEU A 33 23.54 28.73 4.51
CA LEU A 33 23.01 28.42 3.18
C LEU A 33 24.10 28.44 2.10
N LEU A 34 25.08 29.34 2.19
CA LEU A 34 26.19 29.39 1.23
C LEU A 34 27.21 28.27 1.45
N ALA A 35 27.46 27.85 2.69
CA ALA A 35 28.34 26.72 2.98
C ALA A 35 27.73 25.36 2.56
N GLY A 36 26.40 25.21 2.64
CA GLY A 36 25.69 23.99 2.23
C GLY A 36 25.75 23.69 0.73
N ILE A 37 25.82 24.73 -0.11
CA ILE A 37 25.87 24.57 -1.58
C ILE A 37 27.25 24.10 -2.06
N GLY A 38 28.34 24.47 -1.37
CA GLY A 38 29.70 24.05 -1.73
C GLY A 38 30.01 22.58 -1.47
N GLY A 39 29.40 21.97 -0.44
CA GLY A 39 29.63 20.56 -0.09
C GLY A 39 28.93 19.55 -1.01
N GLY A 40 27.78 19.91 -1.58
CA GLY A 40 26.97 19.01 -2.40
C GLY A 40 27.56 18.71 -3.79
N VAL A 41 28.28 19.68 -4.38
CA VAL A 41 28.84 19.53 -5.74
C VAL A 41 30.04 18.58 -5.75
N TYR A 42 30.85 18.53 -4.70
CA TYR A 42 32.06 17.71 -4.65
C TYR A 42 31.79 16.20 -4.48
N TRP A 43 30.60 15.81 -4.03
CA TRP A 43 30.20 14.40 -3.93
C TRP A 43 29.57 13.86 -5.23
N PHE A 44 29.03 14.73 -6.08
CA PHE A 44 28.28 14.33 -7.28
C PHE A 44 29.09 14.28 -8.59
N THR A 45 30.37 14.68 -8.59
CA THR A 45 31.22 14.69 -9.81
C THR A 45 32.24 13.56 -9.87
N ARG A 46 32.08 12.44 -9.14
CA ARG A 46 32.93 11.26 -9.32
C ARG A 46 32.43 10.41 -10.49
N PRO A 47 33.20 10.21 -11.58
CA PRO A 47 32.83 9.25 -12.61
C PRO A 47 32.92 7.82 -12.04
N SER A 48 31.84 7.05 -12.19
CA SER A 48 31.81 5.60 -11.87
C SER A 48 32.58 4.79 -12.93
N PRO A 49 33.24 3.69 -12.54
CA PRO A 49 33.92 2.81 -13.48
C PRO A 49 32.91 2.05 -14.34
N GLU A 50 33.15 2.05 -15.66
CA GLU A 50 32.44 1.25 -16.65
C GLU A 50 32.57 -0.25 -16.33
N SER A 51 31.44 -0.97 -16.35
CA SER A 51 31.40 -2.42 -16.27
C SER A 51 31.33 -2.99 -17.68
N THR A 52 32.48 -3.41 -18.22
CA THR A 52 32.61 -4.13 -19.48
C THR A 52 32.07 -5.55 -19.30
N GLN A 53 30.88 -5.83 -19.82
CA GLN A 53 30.33 -7.17 -19.90
C GLN A 53 31.06 -7.97 -21.00
N VAL A 54 31.58 -9.13 -20.60
CA VAL A 54 32.36 -10.05 -21.44
C VAL A 54 31.41 -10.88 -22.30
N LEU A 55 31.56 -10.79 -23.62
CA LEU A 55 30.84 -11.58 -24.62
C LEU A 55 31.34 -13.03 -24.59
N GLY A 56 30.66 -13.90 -23.85
CA GLY A 56 30.84 -15.35 -23.91
C GLY A 56 29.80 -15.98 -24.81
N THR A 57 30.20 -16.47 -25.98
CA THR A 57 29.36 -17.27 -26.86
C THR A 57 30.12 -18.52 -27.29
N GLU A 58 30.15 -19.54 -26.43
CA GLU A 58 30.55 -20.89 -26.83
C GLU A 58 29.30 -21.70 -27.16
N SER A 59 29.19 -22.09 -28.43
CA SER A 59 28.14 -22.96 -28.96
C SER A 59 28.34 -24.39 -28.46
N VAL A 60 27.37 -24.89 -27.68
CA VAL A 60 27.25 -26.32 -27.38
C VAL A 60 26.46 -26.97 -28.52
N ILE A 61 27.14 -27.79 -29.32
CA ILE A 61 26.53 -28.67 -30.32
C ILE A 61 25.90 -29.88 -29.62
N THR A 62 24.58 -30.04 -29.74
CA THR A 62 23.84 -31.22 -29.29
C THR A 62 23.95 -32.33 -30.34
N PRO A 63 24.40 -33.55 -30.03
CA PRO A 63 24.41 -34.63 -31.00
C PRO A 63 22.97 -35.14 -31.27
N THR A 64 22.69 -35.32 -32.55
CA THR A 64 21.48 -35.92 -33.14
C THR A 64 21.23 -37.33 -32.59
N PRO A 65 20.00 -37.68 -32.15
CA PRO A 65 19.68 -39.06 -31.79
C PRO A 65 19.62 -39.96 -33.03
N GLU A 66 20.27 -41.11 -32.93
CA GLU A 66 20.38 -42.18 -33.93
C GLU A 66 19.02 -42.86 -34.16
N PRO A 67 18.67 -43.25 -35.41
CA PRO A 67 17.41 -43.91 -35.69
C PRO A 67 17.37 -45.34 -35.11
N SER A 68 16.30 -45.61 -34.36
CA SER A 68 15.98 -46.91 -33.77
C SER A 68 15.70 -47.98 -34.85
N PRO A 69 16.17 -49.23 -34.69
CA PRO A 69 15.92 -50.29 -35.65
C PRO A 69 14.45 -50.71 -35.68
N THR A 70 13.93 -50.86 -36.90
CA THR A 70 12.62 -51.39 -37.25
C THR A 70 12.43 -52.81 -36.70
N PRO A 71 11.32 -53.10 -35.97
CA PRO A 71 11.05 -54.46 -35.53
C PRO A 71 10.63 -55.36 -36.71
N GLU A 72 11.18 -56.57 -36.69
CA GLU A 72 10.95 -57.66 -37.64
C GLU A 72 9.50 -58.20 -37.54
N PRO A 73 8.85 -58.62 -38.65
CA PRO A 73 7.50 -59.14 -38.62
C PRO A 73 7.42 -60.46 -37.84
N SER A 74 6.70 -60.43 -36.73
CA SER A 74 6.40 -61.60 -35.92
C SER A 74 5.40 -62.53 -36.64
N VAL A 75 5.75 -63.81 -36.68
CA VAL A 75 5.00 -64.90 -37.31
C VAL A 75 3.65 -65.09 -36.64
N THR A 76 2.59 -65.12 -37.45
CA THR A 76 1.21 -65.36 -37.02
C THR A 76 1.04 -66.80 -36.49
N PRO A 77 0.64 -67.02 -35.22
CA PRO A 77 0.30 -68.35 -34.76
C PRO A 77 -1.06 -68.82 -35.32
N THR A 78 -1.08 -70.08 -35.72
CA THR A 78 -2.22 -70.86 -36.24
C THR A 78 -3.39 -70.89 -35.24
N PRO A 79 -4.66 -70.77 -35.70
CA PRO A 79 -5.82 -70.84 -34.82
C PRO A 79 -5.98 -72.24 -34.22
N THR A 80 -5.80 -72.36 -32.91
CA THR A 80 -6.21 -73.54 -32.13
C THR A 80 -7.70 -73.47 -31.83
N ILE A 81 -8.37 -74.61 -32.02
CA ILE A 81 -9.81 -74.78 -31.76
C ILE A 81 -10.08 -74.58 -30.26
N LYS A 82 -10.84 -73.53 -29.97
CA LYS A 82 -11.26 -73.13 -28.63
C LYS A 82 -12.33 -74.11 -28.11
N PRO A 83 -12.17 -74.69 -26.90
CA PRO A 83 -13.21 -75.51 -26.29
C PRO A 83 -14.46 -74.67 -25.99
N THR A 84 -15.62 -75.30 -26.20
CA THR A 84 -16.96 -74.75 -25.99
C THR A 84 -17.11 -74.19 -24.57
N PRO A 85 -17.54 -72.93 -24.38
CA PRO A 85 -17.63 -72.32 -23.06
C PRO A 85 -18.71 -73.00 -22.22
N LYS A 86 -18.31 -73.47 -21.04
CA LYS A 86 -19.23 -73.87 -19.97
C LYS A 86 -19.96 -72.63 -19.46
N ALA A 87 -21.27 -72.76 -19.22
CA ALA A 87 -22.13 -71.69 -18.71
C ALA A 87 -21.46 -70.98 -17.53
N THR A 88 -21.03 -69.74 -17.77
CA THR A 88 -20.34 -68.91 -16.78
C THR A 88 -21.40 -68.29 -15.89
N SER A 89 -21.30 -68.52 -14.58
CA SER A 89 -22.19 -67.90 -13.59
C SER A 89 -22.16 -66.39 -13.76
N THR A 90 -23.35 -65.80 -13.87
CA THR A 90 -23.56 -64.34 -13.97
C THR A 90 -22.73 -63.64 -12.88
N PRO A 91 -21.79 -62.75 -13.21
CA PRO A 91 -20.99 -62.07 -12.21
C PRO A 91 -21.92 -61.25 -11.31
N LYS A 92 -21.77 -61.45 -10.00
CA LYS A 92 -22.45 -60.64 -8.98
C LYS A 92 -22.12 -59.16 -9.23
N PRO A 93 -23.09 -58.24 -9.18
CA PRO A 93 -22.84 -56.83 -9.43
C PRO A 93 -21.71 -56.33 -8.54
N THR A 94 -20.62 -55.91 -9.16
CA THR A 94 -19.51 -55.23 -8.49
C THR A 94 -20.06 -53.92 -7.94
N SER A 95 -19.96 -53.73 -6.62
CA SER A 95 -20.31 -52.45 -5.99
C SER A 95 -19.56 -51.33 -6.71
N ALA A 96 -20.29 -50.29 -7.14
CA ALA A 96 -19.70 -49.12 -7.74
C ALA A 96 -18.57 -48.58 -6.83
N PRO A 97 -17.44 -48.12 -7.39
CA PRO A 97 -16.38 -47.54 -6.58
C PRO A 97 -16.96 -46.41 -5.73
N SER A 98 -16.71 -46.48 -4.43
CA SER A 98 -17.07 -45.40 -3.50
C SER A 98 -16.43 -44.11 -4.00
N ALA A 99 -17.20 -43.03 -4.07
CA ALA A 99 -16.68 -41.73 -4.48
C ALA A 99 -15.45 -41.37 -3.61
N THR A 100 -14.33 -41.08 -4.26
CA THR A 100 -13.16 -40.55 -3.57
C THR A 100 -13.54 -39.23 -2.93
N PRO A 101 -13.29 -39.02 -1.62
CA PRO A 101 -13.61 -37.75 -0.98
C PRO A 101 -12.91 -36.62 -1.71
N THR A 102 -13.66 -35.58 -2.08
CA THR A 102 -13.10 -34.35 -2.63
C THR A 102 -12.30 -33.66 -1.53
N PRO A 103 -11.05 -33.20 -1.78
CA PRO A 103 -10.28 -32.49 -0.78
C PRO A 103 -11.01 -31.23 -0.32
N THR A 104 -11.19 -31.08 0.99
CA THR A 104 -11.74 -29.87 1.58
C THR A 104 -10.66 -28.80 1.61
N VAL A 105 -10.93 -27.66 0.97
CA VAL A 105 -10.05 -26.50 0.99
C VAL A 105 -10.30 -25.71 2.29
N THR A 106 -9.23 -25.46 3.05
CA THR A 106 -9.30 -24.71 4.33
C THR A 106 -8.78 -23.29 4.12
N SER A 107 -9.63 -22.28 4.34
CA SER A 107 -9.23 -20.88 4.29
C SER A 107 -8.38 -20.46 5.49
N GLN A 108 -7.41 -19.58 5.25
CA GLN A 108 -6.58 -18.89 6.23
C GLN A 108 -6.86 -17.38 6.21
N THR A 109 -6.42 -16.68 7.24
CA THR A 109 -6.53 -15.22 7.31
C THR A 109 -5.25 -14.62 7.89
N VAL A 110 -4.73 -13.60 7.23
CA VAL A 110 -3.60 -12.79 7.70
C VAL A 110 -4.03 -11.33 7.81
N SER A 111 -3.53 -10.62 8.82
CA SER A 111 -3.74 -9.18 8.99
C SER A 111 -2.40 -8.49 8.96
N VAL A 112 -2.22 -7.57 8.01
CA VAL A 112 -0.98 -6.84 7.79
C VAL A 112 -1.16 -5.40 8.23
N THR A 113 -0.23 -4.88 9.01
CA THR A 113 -0.19 -3.45 9.38
C THR A 113 0.49 -2.65 8.27
N SER A 114 0.04 -1.42 8.04
CA SER A 114 0.62 -0.56 7.00
C SER A 114 2.08 -0.15 7.27
N THR A 115 2.78 0.25 6.21
CA THR A 115 4.15 0.73 6.23
C THR A 115 4.19 2.19 6.67
N ALA A 116 4.55 2.43 7.93
CA ALA A 116 4.50 3.75 8.57
C ALA A 116 5.13 4.92 7.77
N SER A 117 6.25 4.70 7.09
CA SER A 117 6.95 5.72 6.30
C SER A 117 6.28 6.07 4.96
N LEU A 118 5.24 5.32 4.58
CA LEU A 118 4.47 5.50 3.35
C LEU A 118 3.02 5.89 3.63
N ASP A 119 2.65 6.00 4.90
CA ASP A 119 1.33 6.43 5.31
C ASP A 119 1.34 7.93 5.57
N GLY A 120 0.29 8.62 5.15
CA GLY A 120 0.18 10.04 5.40
C GLY A 120 -0.90 10.71 4.59
N PHE A 121 -0.65 11.97 4.29
CA PHE A 121 -1.45 12.74 3.35
C PHE A 121 -0.59 13.66 2.51
N GLU A 122 -1.08 13.95 1.31
CA GLU A 122 -0.58 15.02 0.45
C GLU A 122 -1.72 15.96 0.09
N SER A 123 -1.40 17.22 -0.19
CA SER A 123 -2.38 18.29 -0.41
C SER A 123 -2.08 19.09 -1.68
N SER A 124 -3.14 19.61 -2.30
CA SER A 124 -3.08 20.34 -3.56
C SER A 124 -2.18 21.59 -3.56
N ASN A 125 -1.81 22.09 -2.39
CA ASN A 125 -0.96 23.26 -2.21
C ASN A 125 0.52 22.92 -1.97
N GLY A 126 0.95 21.67 -2.16
CA GLY A 126 2.33 21.26 -1.93
C GLY A 126 2.62 20.74 -0.52
N GLY A 127 1.63 20.75 0.37
CA GLY A 127 1.79 20.33 1.76
C GLY A 127 1.49 18.84 1.95
N GLY A 128 2.18 18.20 2.88
CA GLY A 128 1.98 16.79 3.21
C GLY A 128 2.56 16.44 4.58
N ASN A 129 2.21 15.27 5.09
CA ASN A 129 2.78 14.75 6.33
C ASN A 129 2.76 13.22 6.38
N ILE A 130 3.89 12.63 6.78
CA ILE A 130 4.08 11.18 6.93
C ILE A 130 4.38 10.77 8.39
N THR A 131 4.05 11.60 9.37
CA THR A 131 4.43 11.38 10.79
C THR A 131 3.26 11.52 11.78
N LEU A 132 2.07 11.94 11.34
CA LEU A 132 0.96 12.28 12.23
C LEU A 132 -0.29 11.43 12.00
N GLU A 133 -0.88 11.52 10.81
CA GLU A 133 -2.14 10.87 10.49
C GLU A 133 -2.28 10.66 8.99
N ILE A 134 -3.32 9.93 8.63
CA ILE A 134 -3.88 9.95 7.30
C ILE A 134 -5.08 10.91 7.30
N ARG A 135 -5.18 11.76 6.28
CA ARG A 135 -6.20 12.80 6.19
C ARG A 135 -6.83 12.82 4.81
N ALA A 136 -8.14 13.03 4.73
CA ALA A 136 -8.84 13.30 3.47
C ALA A 136 -9.89 14.39 3.68
N GLY A 137 -10.13 15.22 2.66
CA GLY A 137 -11.08 16.32 2.73
C GLY A 137 -10.46 17.62 2.25
N ARG A 138 -11.08 18.76 2.58
CA ARG A 138 -10.62 20.04 2.07
C ARG A 138 -11.05 21.24 2.91
N ASN A 139 -10.44 22.38 2.65
CA ASN A 139 -10.93 23.68 3.09
C ASN A 139 -10.92 24.66 1.89
N VAL A 140 -11.04 25.96 2.18
CA VAL A 140 -10.98 27.02 1.15
C VAL A 140 -9.62 27.13 0.45
N ASN A 141 -8.54 26.63 1.05
CA ASN A 141 -7.16 26.80 0.58
C ASN A 141 -6.59 25.56 -0.11
N LEU A 142 -7.04 24.38 0.27
CA LEU A 142 -6.44 23.12 -0.18
C LEU A 142 -7.44 21.96 -0.17
N THR A 143 -7.13 20.96 -0.98
CA THR A 143 -7.71 19.62 -0.93
C THR A 143 -6.62 18.65 -0.51
N THR A 144 -6.93 17.76 0.43
CA THR A 144 -6.03 16.75 0.98
C THR A 144 -6.53 15.35 0.63
N ARG A 145 -5.60 14.49 0.24
CA ARG A 145 -5.83 13.06 -0.01
C ARG A 145 -4.94 12.23 0.91
N GLY A 146 -5.47 11.13 1.40
CA GLY A 146 -4.74 10.21 2.27
C GLY A 146 -4.01 9.15 1.45
N PHE A 147 -2.87 8.66 1.94
CA PHE A 147 -2.06 7.64 1.28
C PHE A 147 -1.65 6.57 2.27
N ILE A 148 -1.72 5.31 1.85
CA ILE A 148 -1.48 4.15 2.71
C ILE A 148 -0.83 3.03 1.90
N SER A 149 0.18 2.38 2.47
CA SER A 149 0.89 1.26 1.84
C SER A 149 0.93 0.02 2.72
N PHE A 150 0.83 -1.15 2.12
CA PHE A 150 1.04 -2.43 2.79
C PHE A 150 2.07 -3.25 2.04
N SER A 151 3.09 -3.75 2.72
CA SER A 151 3.97 -4.79 2.17
C SER A 151 3.18 -6.09 2.05
N LEU A 152 3.22 -6.73 0.87
CA LEU A 152 2.50 -7.97 0.67
C LEU A 152 3.25 -9.15 1.32
N PRO A 153 2.59 -9.95 2.19
CA PRO A 153 3.25 -11.07 2.85
C PRO A 153 3.48 -12.20 1.84
N ALA A 154 4.66 -12.83 1.89
CA ALA A 154 5.00 -13.92 0.97
C ALA A 154 4.03 -15.12 1.06
N GLU A 155 3.35 -15.26 2.20
CA GLU A 155 2.38 -16.32 2.50
C GLU A 155 1.15 -16.30 1.58
N VAL A 156 0.78 -15.14 1.01
CA VAL A 156 -0.37 -15.00 0.12
C VAL A 156 0.00 -15.09 -1.36
N THR A 157 1.30 -15.10 -1.69
CA THR A 157 1.77 -15.24 -3.06
C THR A 157 1.42 -16.61 -3.63
N GLY A 158 0.77 -16.64 -4.79
CA GLY A 158 0.31 -17.88 -5.44
C GLY A 158 -0.91 -18.52 -4.76
N LYS A 159 -1.52 -17.87 -3.77
CA LYS A 159 -2.75 -18.33 -3.11
C LYS A 159 -4.01 -17.81 -3.81
N THR A 160 -5.11 -18.52 -3.61
CA THR A 160 -6.41 -18.01 -4.05
C THR A 160 -6.92 -17.02 -3.03
N ILE A 161 -7.01 -15.73 -3.42
CA ILE A 161 -7.56 -14.69 -2.55
C ILE A 161 -9.10 -14.74 -2.60
N GLU A 162 -9.71 -14.99 -1.44
CA GLU A 162 -11.16 -14.97 -1.26
C GLU A 162 -11.67 -13.55 -1.00
N ASN A 163 -10.99 -12.83 -0.10
CA ASN A 163 -11.37 -11.48 0.32
C ASN A 163 -10.15 -10.69 0.80
N ALA A 164 -10.11 -9.40 0.51
CA ALA A 164 -9.22 -8.43 1.15
C ALA A 164 -10.00 -7.21 1.64
N SER A 165 -9.83 -6.85 2.92
CA SER A 165 -10.44 -5.67 3.54
C SER A 165 -9.37 -4.68 3.98
N LEU A 166 -9.44 -3.45 3.47
CA LEU A 166 -8.69 -2.30 3.99
C LEU A 166 -9.47 -1.72 5.17
N ARG A 167 -8.83 -1.66 6.34
CA ARG A 167 -9.44 -1.21 7.59
C ARG A 167 -8.72 0.00 8.15
N LEU A 168 -9.47 1.06 8.41
CA LEU A 168 -8.95 2.30 8.98
C LEU A 168 -9.81 2.74 10.16
N TYR A 169 -9.19 3.17 11.25
CA TYR A 169 -9.92 3.73 12.37
C TYR A 169 -10.02 5.25 12.21
N GLN A 170 -11.24 5.78 12.10
CA GLN A 170 -11.47 7.22 12.08
C GLN A 170 -11.27 7.80 13.48
N LYS A 171 -10.31 8.71 13.64
CA LYS A 171 -9.93 9.29 14.93
C LYS A 171 -10.52 10.66 15.18
N GLN A 172 -10.85 11.40 14.13
CA GLN A 172 -11.38 12.75 14.23
C GLN A 172 -12.10 13.15 12.95
N VAL A 173 -13.07 14.04 13.09
CA VAL A 173 -13.74 14.73 11.99
C VAL A 173 -13.75 16.23 12.30
N ILE A 174 -13.44 17.04 11.30
CA ILE A 174 -13.61 18.50 11.34
C ILE A 174 -14.65 18.86 10.27
N GLY A 175 -15.60 19.73 10.60
CA GLY A 175 -16.65 20.16 9.67
C GLY A 175 -17.61 19.03 9.29
N ASN A 176 -18.04 19.01 8.03
CA ASN A 176 -18.99 18.07 7.46
C ASN A 176 -18.46 17.39 6.16
N PRO A 177 -17.32 16.67 6.22
CA PRO A 177 -16.70 16.07 5.05
C PRO A 177 -17.58 15.02 4.38
N TYR A 178 -18.35 14.27 5.16
CA TYR A 178 -19.25 13.24 4.63
C TYR A 178 -20.53 13.81 4.01
N GLY A 179 -21.02 14.95 4.52
CA GLY A 179 -22.19 15.59 3.94
C GLY A 179 -21.89 16.38 2.67
N ILE A 180 -20.71 16.99 2.57
CA ILE A 180 -20.31 17.81 1.41
C ILE A 180 -19.45 17.03 0.40
N GLY A 181 -18.42 16.34 0.90
CA GLY A 181 -17.51 15.51 0.09
C GLY A 181 -18.12 14.16 -0.31
N GLY A 182 -19.18 13.73 0.37
CA GLY A 182 -19.89 12.48 0.09
C GLY A 182 -19.13 11.25 0.58
N THR A 183 -19.07 10.21 -0.26
CA THR A 183 -18.44 8.94 0.07
C THR A 183 -16.91 9.07 0.09
N LEU A 184 -16.28 8.43 1.07
CA LEU A 184 -14.83 8.25 1.09
C LEU A 184 -14.44 7.07 0.19
N LEU A 185 -13.75 7.39 -0.89
CA LEU A 185 -13.33 6.47 -1.94
C LEU A 185 -11.90 5.99 -1.71
N VAL A 186 -11.62 4.83 -2.29
CA VAL A 186 -10.30 4.23 -2.38
C VAL A 186 -9.92 4.13 -3.84
N ASP A 187 -8.77 4.67 -4.19
CA ASP A 187 -8.09 4.40 -5.46
C ASP A 187 -7.00 3.36 -5.24
N HIS A 188 -6.78 2.48 -6.21
CA HIS A 188 -5.64 1.57 -6.24
C HIS A 188 -4.52 2.14 -7.11
N MET A 189 -3.30 2.18 -6.59
CA MET A 189 -2.16 2.79 -7.26
C MET A 189 -0.82 2.22 -6.76
N ASP A 190 0.28 2.66 -7.35
CA ASP A 190 1.63 2.51 -6.80
C ASP A 190 2.33 3.88 -6.88
N TYR A 191 2.57 4.48 -5.73
CA TYR A 191 3.33 5.72 -5.57
C TYR A 191 4.80 5.45 -5.18
N GLY A 192 5.25 4.20 -5.31
CA GLY A 192 6.65 3.85 -5.09
C GLY A 192 7.03 3.73 -3.61
N SER A 193 8.34 3.85 -3.37
CA SER A 193 8.97 3.58 -2.07
C SER A 193 9.06 4.79 -1.14
N THR A 194 8.47 5.91 -1.54
CA THR A 194 8.43 7.16 -0.77
C THR A 194 7.09 7.83 -1.04
N LEU A 195 6.46 8.42 -0.02
CA LEU A 195 5.35 9.34 -0.25
C LEU A 195 5.92 10.74 -0.46
N GLU A 196 5.63 11.33 -1.61
CA GLU A 196 6.09 12.65 -2.01
C GLU A 196 4.94 13.48 -2.61
N ASN A 197 5.14 14.80 -2.68
CA ASN A 197 4.10 15.71 -3.15
C ASN A 197 3.64 15.43 -4.60
N SER A 198 4.48 14.81 -5.44
CA SER A 198 4.11 14.33 -6.78
C SER A 198 2.88 13.42 -6.76
N ASP A 199 2.78 12.60 -5.70
CA ASP A 199 1.81 11.52 -5.58
C ASP A 199 0.38 12.02 -5.43
N TYR A 200 0.22 13.28 -4.99
CA TYR A 200 -1.08 13.93 -4.92
C TYR A 200 -1.87 13.80 -6.23
N ASN A 201 -1.21 14.02 -7.37
CA ASN A 201 -1.80 13.97 -8.71
C ASN A 201 -1.44 12.71 -9.50
N LEU A 202 -0.74 11.74 -8.89
CA LEU A 202 -0.39 10.51 -9.57
C LEU A 202 -1.64 9.78 -10.05
N ALA A 203 -1.61 9.30 -11.30
CA ALA A 203 -2.72 8.54 -11.85
C ALA A 203 -2.85 7.21 -11.09
N ALA A 204 -4.09 6.86 -10.74
CA ALA A 204 -4.37 5.56 -10.15
C ALA A 204 -4.38 4.48 -11.23
N TYR A 205 -3.97 3.26 -10.88
CA TYR A 205 -4.19 2.08 -11.71
C TYR A 205 -5.69 1.81 -11.88
N ASP A 206 -6.44 1.96 -10.79
CA ASP A 206 -7.89 1.91 -10.79
C ASP A 206 -8.46 3.00 -9.87
N SER A 207 -9.21 3.93 -10.46
CA SER A 207 -9.83 5.04 -9.74
C SER A 207 -11.21 4.64 -9.23
N ASN A 208 -11.52 4.98 -7.98
CA ASN A 208 -12.74 4.52 -7.30
C ASN A 208 -12.83 2.98 -7.22
N SER A 209 -11.69 2.31 -7.08
CA SER A 209 -11.62 0.84 -7.00
C SER A 209 -12.43 0.26 -5.85
N SER A 210 -12.64 1.06 -4.79
CA SER A 210 -13.53 0.73 -3.69
C SER A 210 -14.04 1.97 -2.96
N SER A 211 -14.84 1.75 -1.92
CA SER A 211 -15.29 2.78 -1.00
C SER A 211 -15.46 2.22 0.42
N PHE A 212 -15.37 3.10 1.42
CA PHE A 212 -15.68 2.70 2.79
C PHE A 212 -17.19 2.61 3.00
N GLY A 213 -17.67 1.42 3.37
CA GLY A 213 -19.10 1.11 3.49
C GLY A 213 -19.85 1.98 4.52
N ALA A 214 -19.13 2.50 5.52
CA ALA A 214 -19.64 3.40 6.54
C ALA A 214 -19.07 4.83 6.37
N SER A 215 -19.38 5.49 5.26
CA SER A 215 -18.99 6.90 5.03
C SER A 215 -19.82 7.85 5.91
N ASN A 216 -19.45 7.93 7.18
CA ASN A 216 -20.16 8.68 8.23
C ASN A 216 -19.13 9.29 9.22
N PRO A 217 -19.53 10.28 10.04
CA PRO A 217 -18.60 10.96 10.95
C PRO A 217 -18.26 10.21 12.24
N ALA A 218 -18.80 9.01 12.48
CA ALA A 218 -18.52 8.23 13.68
C ALA A 218 -17.05 7.81 13.76
N LEU A 219 -16.48 7.87 14.97
CA LEU A 219 -15.10 7.49 15.24
C LEU A 219 -15.02 5.98 15.47
N GLU A 220 -14.85 5.23 14.39
CA GLU A 220 -14.93 3.78 14.38
C GLU A 220 -14.01 3.19 13.31
N TRP A 221 -13.87 1.87 13.33
CA TRP A 221 -13.30 1.12 12.21
C TRP A 221 -14.18 1.27 10.97
N LYS A 222 -13.53 1.62 9.86
CA LYS A 222 -14.11 1.69 8.52
C LYS A 222 -13.46 0.63 7.67
N ASP A 223 -14.25 -0.11 6.93
CA ASP A 223 -13.80 -1.20 6.05
C ASP A 223 -14.12 -0.88 4.58
N ALA A 224 -13.19 -1.18 3.69
CA ALA A 224 -13.34 -1.12 2.24
C ALA A 224 -12.87 -2.44 1.61
N ASN A 225 -13.66 -3.00 0.68
CA ASN A 225 -13.29 -4.23 -0.02
C ASN A 225 -12.29 -3.91 -1.13
N VAL A 226 -11.05 -4.36 -0.97
CA VAL A 226 -9.94 -4.13 -1.92
C VAL A 226 -9.47 -5.43 -2.57
N THR A 227 -10.34 -6.45 -2.62
CA THR A 227 -9.99 -7.78 -3.14
C THR A 227 -9.49 -7.73 -4.59
N ALA A 228 -10.11 -6.91 -5.44
CA ALA A 228 -9.71 -6.78 -6.84
C ALA A 228 -8.32 -6.13 -6.97
N ALA A 229 -8.07 -5.04 -6.24
CA ALA A 229 -6.78 -4.35 -6.20
C ALA A 229 -5.66 -5.27 -5.72
N LEU A 230 -5.87 -6.00 -4.61
CA LEU A 230 -4.88 -6.94 -4.10
C LEU A 230 -4.55 -8.05 -5.11
N LYS A 231 -5.57 -8.59 -5.80
CA LYS A 231 -5.36 -9.61 -6.85
C LYS A 231 -4.54 -9.04 -8.01
N ALA A 232 -4.79 -7.78 -8.40
CA ALA A 232 -4.04 -7.13 -9.46
C ALA A 232 -2.56 -6.93 -9.07
N ASP A 233 -2.28 -6.54 -7.82
CA ASP A 233 -0.92 -6.41 -7.31
C ASP A 233 -0.17 -7.76 -7.28
N LEU A 234 -0.81 -8.80 -6.77
CA LEU A 234 -0.23 -10.15 -6.73
C LEU A 234 0.04 -10.71 -8.13
N THR A 235 -0.87 -10.46 -9.08
CA THR A 235 -0.72 -10.91 -10.47
C THR A 235 0.40 -10.16 -11.19
N SER A 236 0.56 -8.87 -10.89
CA SER A 236 1.64 -8.03 -11.44
C SER A 236 2.99 -8.24 -10.75
N GLY A 237 3.04 -9.07 -9.70
CA GLY A 237 4.26 -9.31 -8.93
C GLY A 237 4.69 -8.09 -8.09
N HIS A 238 3.78 -7.18 -7.78
CA HIS A 238 4.07 -6.05 -6.92
C HIS A 238 4.39 -6.54 -5.49
N SER A 239 5.38 -5.91 -4.84
CA SER A 239 5.75 -6.21 -3.46
C SER A 239 4.87 -5.47 -2.43
N ARG A 240 4.04 -4.54 -2.90
CA ARG A 240 3.19 -3.67 -2.09
C ARG A 240 1.80 -3.59 -2.69
N SER A 241 0.83 -3.26 -1.85
CA SER A 241 -0.49 -2.82 -2.26
C SER A 241 -0.76 -1.45 -1.65
N GLN A 242 -1.05 -0.47 -2.51
CA GLN A 242 -1.07 0.94 -2.17
C GLN A 242 -2.38 1.61 -2.57
N TYR A 243 -2.80 2.53 -1.71
CA TYR A 243 -4.13 3.11 -1.79
C TYR A 243 -4.10 4.61 -1.54
N ARG A 244 -4.92 5.33 -2.31
CA ARG A 244 -5.22 6.74 -2.07
C ARG A 244 -6.67 6.90 -1.62
N LEU A 245 -6.85 7.71 -0.58
CA LEU A 245 -8.13 8.07 0.01
C LEU A 245 -8.54 9.45 -0.45
N ARG A 246 -9.76 9.58 -0.95
CA ARG A 246 -10.33 10.88 -1.30
C ARG A 246 -11.85 10.86 -1.22
N PHE A 247 -12.44 12.02 -1.03
CA PHE A 247 -13.88 12.17 -1.11
C PHE A 247 -14.34 12.13 -2.56
N THR A 248 -15.62 11.79 -2.77
CA THR A 248 -16.24 11.77 -4.09
C THR A 248 -16.25 13.17 -4.71
N THR A 249 -16.56 14.18 -3.89
CA THR A 249 -16.52 15.59 -4.27
C THR A 249 -15.35 16.28 -3.60
N GLU A 250 -14.37 16.70 -4.39
CA GLU A 250 -13.19 17.46 -3.93
C GLU A 250 -13.26 18.95 -4.31
N THR A 251 -14.35 19.37 -4.94
CA THR A 251 -14.54 20.73 -5.49
C THR A 251 -15.58 21.55 -4.74
N GLN A 252 -16.25 20.98 -3.73
CA GLN A 252 -17.18 21.69 -2.83
C GLN A 252 -16.81 21.51 -1.36
N GLY A 253 -17.15 22.50 -0.51
CA GLY A 253 -16.83 22.53 0.91
C GLY A 253 -15.78 23.58 1.29
N GLY A 254 -15.58 23.73 2.60
CA GLY A 254 -14.57 24.61 3.19
C GLY A 254 -15.10 25.96 3.66
N ASP A 255 -15.12 26.14 4.99
CA ASP A 255 -14.69 27.39 5.60
C ASP A 255 -13.16 27.33 5.82
N VAL A 256 -12.59 28.28 6.59
CA VAL A 256 -11.16 28.26 6.92
C VAL A 256 -10.75 27.05 7.78
N THR A 257 -11.71 26.46 8.50
CA THR A 257 -11.54 25.29 9.37
C THR A 257 -11.53 24.01 8.54
N GLY A 258 -12.38 23.94 7.52
CA GLY A 258 -12.46 22.87 6.56
C GLY A 258 -13.38 21.71 6.94
N ASP A 259 -13.50 20.79 6.00
CA ASP A 259 -14.24 19.55 6.08
C ASP A 259 -13.24 18.40 5.89
N PHE A 260 -12.80 17.79 6.99
CA PHE A 260 -11.74 16.78 6.99
C PHE A 260 -12.07 15.56 7.83
N ALA A 261 -11.75 14.38 7.30
CA ALA A 261 -11.71 13.13 8.04
C ALA A 261 -10.25 12.75 8.33
N TYR A 262 -10.01 12.27 9.55
CA TYR A 262 -8.70 11.89 10.05
C TYR A 262 -8.71 10.43 10.47
N PHE A 263 -7.68 9.71 10.08
CA PHE A 263 -7.49 8.30 10.38
C PHE A 263 -6.14 8.11 11.07
N TYR A 264 -6.07 7.11 11.95
CA TYR A 264 -4.78 6.69 12.48
C TYR A 264 -3.86 6.21 11.35
N SER A 265 -2.60 6.62 11.43
CA SER A 265 -1.49 6.10 10.63
C SER A 265 -0.61 5.20 11.50
N SER A 266 0.18 4.33 10.87
CA SER A 266 1.16 3.51 11.59
C SER A 266 2.33 4.32 12.17
N ASN A 267 2.52 5.56 11.73
CA ASN A 267 3.55 6.48 12.24
C ASN A 267 3.10 7.38 13.40
N SER A 268 1.79 7.44 13.70
CA SER A 268 1.30 8.32 14.76
C SER A 268 1.94 7.93 16.11
N GLY A 269 2.51 8.89 16.84
CA GLY A 269 3.23 8.65 18.11
C GLY A 269 2.41 7.98 19.23
N SER A 270 1.14 7.68 18.98
CA SER A 270 0.27 6.78 19.73
C SER A 270 -0.60 6.00 18.73
N ASN A 271 -0.05 4.94 18.14
CA ASN A 271 -0.70 4.15 17.09
C ASN A 271 -1.64 3.08 17.67
N THR A 272 -2.64 3.50 18.46
CA THR A 272 -3.58 2.58 19.10
C THR A 272 -4.35 1.71 18.09
N TYR A 273 -4.62 2.24 16.90
CA TYR A 273 -5.41 1.58 15.86
C TYR A 273 -4.77 1.76 14.47
N PRO A 274 -3.61 1.12 14.19
CA PRO A 274 -2.94 1.32 12.92
C PRO A 274 -3.75 0.73 11.76
N PRO A 275 -3.62 1.26 10.52
CA PRO A 275 -4.28 0.69 9.34
C PRO A 275 -3.99 -0.80 9.16
N GLN A 276 -5.00 -1.56 8.73
CA GLN A 276 -4.89 -2.99 8.51
C GLN A 276 -5.34 -3.39 7.11
N LEU A 277 -4.62 -4.33 6.50
CA LEU A 277 -5.07 -5.08 5.34
C LEU A 277 -5.32 -6.53 5.78
N VAL A 278 -6.59 -6.93 5.82
CA VAL A 278 -7.02 -8.26 6.26
C VAL A 278 -7.31 -9.12 5.03
N ILE A 279 -6.55 -10.18 4.84
CA ILE A 279 -6.57 -11.03 3.64
C ILE A 279 -7.01 -12.44 4.02
N LYS A 280 -8.05 -12.93 3.36
CA LYS A 280 -8.54 -14.31 3.46
C LYS A 280 -8.18 -15.08 2.19
N TYR A 281 -7.55 -16.24 2.34
CA TYR A 281 -6.97 -17.00 1.22
C TYR A 281 -6.93 -18.52 1.46
N HIS A 282 -6.66 -19.32 0.43
CA HIS A 282 -6.34 -20.74 0.55
C HIS A 282 -5.26 -21.19 -0.46
#